data_AF-A0AAV7C7A1-F1
#
_entry.id   AF-A0AAV7C7A1-F1
#
_cell.length_a   1.000
_cell.length_b   1.000
_cell.length_c   1.000
_cell.angle_alpha   90.00
_cell.angle_beta   90.00
_cell.angle_gamma   90.00
#
_symmetry.space_group_name_H-M   'P 1'
#
loop_
_entity.id
_entity.type
_entity.pdbx_description
1 polymer ?
#
loop_
_entity_poly.entity_id
_entity_poly.type
_entity_poly.pdbx_seq_one_letter_code
_entity_poly.pdbx_strand_id
1 'polypeptide(L)'
;MLRLVSLKFGRLYRYVKLLFAASLLVVMLLNTHSLLASFQRNELTERRFLSLNKCPACFGTSWCRKFMNGQLSFEGWGRLRLLDFFNVKNVHFAQYGEPREGSRRVVLKRLGSNQELAELDQKICKRATGRPRCDLIQAMYKTDFARLNGDVRLLTPDVVEGWSDLVHCPSQRLLDRLVRRYAETKDSGSFLLKNLKDTERMQLLLTLAFNPEPLVLQCFPSDEGWPFAKYLGACGRMVAVNYMSALTTLLLDLEMGK
;
A
#
# COMPACT_ATOMS: atom_id res chain seq x y z
N MET A 1 15.60 -10.98 59.64
CA MET A 1 14.47 -10.26 59.01
C MET A 1 14.41 -10.37 57.47
N LEU A 2 15.46 -10.80 56.74
CA LEU A 2 15.44 -10.89 55.27
C LEU A 2 14.54 -11.99 54.66
N ARG A 3 14.25 -13.09 55.37
CA ARG A 3 13.44 -14.21 54.81
C ARG A 3 11.94 -13.91 54.66
N LEU A 4 11.38 -13.02 55.48
CA LEU A 4 9.95 -12.66 55.43
C LEU A 4 9.61 -11.71 54.27
N VAL A 5 10.56 -10.88 53.84
CA VAL A 5 10.40 -9.95 52.71
C VAL A 5 10.37 -10.72 51.37
N SER A 6 11.21 -11.75 51.23
CA SER A 6 11.25 -12.62 50.04
C SER A 6 9.94 -13.38 49.79
N LEU A 7 9.30 -13.91 50.84
CA LEU A 7 8.02 -14.63 50.74
C LEU A 7 6.84 -13.73 50.33
N LYS A 8 6.85 -12.45 50.72
CA LYS A 8 5.81 -11.48 50.32
C LYS A 8 5.96 -11.07 48.85
N PHE A 9 7.20 -10.87 48.38
CA PHE A 9 7.47 -10.60 46.95
C PHE A 9 7.07 -11.77 46.05
N GLY A 10 7.34 -13.01 46.46
CA GLY A 10 6.96 -14.21 45.69
C GLY A 10 5.44 -14.46 45.62
N ARG A 11 4.65 -13.96 46.59
CA ARG A 11 3.17 -13.99 46.50
C ARG A 11 2.65 -12.85 45.64
N LEU A 12 3.16 -11.64 45.81
CA LEU A 12 2.79 -10.48 45.00
C LEU A 12 3.04 -10.75 43.50
N TYR A 13 4.20 -11.31 43.16
CA TYR A 13 4.54 -11.71 41.80
C TYR A 13 3.57 -12.75 41.22
N ARG A 14 3.11 -13.71 42.04
CA ARG A 14 2.09 -14.70 41.63
C ARG A 14 0.73 -14.05 41.38
N TYR A 15 0.30 -13.13 42.24
CA TYR A 15 -0.95 -12.39 42.03
C TYR A 15 -0.89 -11.51 40.79
N VAL A 16 0.23 -10.82 40.55
CA VAL A 16 0.43 -10.03 39.32
C VAL A 16 0.39 -10.92 38.08
N LYS A 17 1.05 -12.10 38.11
CA LYS A 17 0.95 -13.08 37.01
C LYS A 17 -0.47 -13.57 36.77
N LEU A 18 -1.21 -13.88 37.83
CA LEU A 18 -2.60 -14.33 37.72
C LEU A 18 -3.52 -13.23 37.20
N LEU A 19 -3.36 -11.99 37.67
CA LEU A 19 -4.10 -10.83 37.16
C LEU A 19 -3.77 -10.56 35.69
N PHE A 20 -2.51 -10.64 35.30
CA PHE A 20 -2.11 -10.51 33.90
C PHE A 20 -2.69 -11.64 33.03
N ALA A 21 -2.63 -12.89 33.50
CA ALA A 21 -3.21 -14.03 32.79
C ALA A 21 -4.73 -13.93 32.68
N ALA A 22 -5.42 -13.49 33.74
CA ALA A 22 -6.85 -13.25 33.74
C ALA A 22 -7.22 -12.10 32.79
N SER A 23 -6.46 -11.00 32.80
CA SER A 23 -6.64 -9.89 31.86
C SER A 23 -6.43 -10.35 30.41
N LEU A 24 -5.39 -11.14 30.14
CA LEU A 24 -5.12 -11.69 28.80
C LEU A 24 -6.26 -12.63 28.35
N LEU A 25 -6.76 -13.48 29.26
CA LEU A 25 -7.87 -14.38 28.99
C LEU A 25 -9.16 -13.60 28.69
N VAL A 26 -9.48 -12.56 29.48
CA VAL A 26 -10.65 -11.70 29.24
C VAL A 26 -10.51 -10.99 27.90
N VAL A 27 -9.35 -10.42 27.58
CA VAL A 27 -9.09 -9.78 26.28
C VAL A 27 -9.22 -10.80 25.15
N MET A 28 -8.69 -12.02 25.29
CA MET A 28 -8.87 -13.07 24.28
C MET A 28 -10.33 -13.45 24.11
N LEU A 29 -11.07 -13.68 25.20
CA LEU A 29 -12.50 -14.03 25.18
C LEU A 29 -13.34 -12.95 24.50
N LEU A 30 -13.12 -11.68 24.84
CA LEU A 30 -13.79 -10.54 24.22
C LEU A 30 -13.47 -10.41 22.72
N ASN A 31 -12.30 -10.87 22.28
CA ASN A 31 -11.86 -10.80 20.89
C ASN A 31 -11.96 -12.15 20.14
N THR A 32 -12.53 -13.20 20.72
CA THR A 32 -12.62 -14.54 20.11
C THR A 32 -13.24 -14.51 18.72
N HIS A 33 -14.35 -13.80 18.56
CA HIS A 33 -15.03 -13.66 17.27
C HIS A 33 -14.16 -12.93 16.24
N SER A 34 -13.45 -11.87 16.64
CA SER A 34 -12.53 -11.15 15.75
C SER A 34 -11.34 -12.03 15.36
N LEU A 35 -10.75 -12.76 16.31
CA LEU A 35 -9.63 -13.68 16.08
C LEU A 35 -10.02 -14.82 15.13
N LEU A 36 -11.16 -15.47 15.37
CA LEU A 36 -11.68 -16.54 14.50
C LEU A 36 -11.98 -16.03 13.09
N ALA A 37 -12.63 -14.87 12.97
CA ALA A 37 -12.91 -14.25 11.69
C ALA A 37 -11.62 -13.90 10.92
N SER A 38 -10.59 -13.42 11.63
CA SER A 38 -9.26 -13.07 11.07
C SER A 38 -8.55 -14.27 10.45
N PHE A 39 -8.75 -15.47 11.01
CA PHE A 39 -8.16 -16.71 10.48
C PHE A 39 -8.99 -17.38 9.39
N GLN A 40 -10.31 -17.20 9.40
CA GLN A 40 -11.22 -17.83 8.43
C GLN A 40 -11.45 -17.00 7.17
N ARG A 41 -11.39 -15.66 7.25
CA ARG A 41 -11.64 -14.78 6.12
C ARG A 41 -10.36 -14.24 5.51
N ASN A 42 -10.27 -14.34 4.19
CA ASN A 42 -9.23 -13.68 3.44
C ASN A 42 -9.69 -12.27 3.04
N GLU A 43 -9.40 -11.28 3.89
CA GLU A 43 -9.76 -9.88 3.64
C GLU A 43 -9.13 -9.29 2.37
N LEU A 44 -8.06 -9.91 1.83
CA LEU A 44 -7.49 -9.51 0.54
C LEU A 44 -8.46 -9.73 -0.63
N THR A 45 -9.55 -10.48 -0.43
CA THR A 45 -10.63 -10.62 -1.42
C THR A 45 -11.69 -9.52 -1.28
N GLU A 46 -11.64 -8.69 -0.24
CA GLU A 46 -12.65 -7.66 0.01
C GLU A 46 -12.31 -6.34 -0.69
N ARG A 47 -13.23 -5.86 -1.55
CA ARG A 47 -13.07 -4.60 -2.28
C ARG A 47 -12.88 -3.39 -1.36
N ARG A 48 -13.51 -3.39 -0.18
CA ARG A 48 -13.40 -2.32 0.82
C ARG A 48 -12.03 -2.30 1.47
N PHE A 49 -11.50 -3.48 1.82
CA PHE A 49 -10.15 -3.60 2.38
C PHE A 49 -9.13 -3.02 1.39
N LEU A 50 -9.21 -3.40 0.12
CA LEU A 50 -8.31 -2.87 -0.93
C LEU A 50 -8.60 -1.41 -1.31
N SER A 51 -9.66 -0.79 -0.79
CA SER A 51 -10.13 0.55 -1.18
C SER A 51 -10.38 0.69 -2.68
N LEU A 52 -10.83 -0.41 -3.32
CA LEU A 52 -11.14 -0.43 -4.75
C LEU A 52 -12.33 0.47 -5.10
N ASN A 53 -13.22 0.68 -4.14
CA ASN A 53 -14.36 1.59 -4.25
C ASN A 53 -13.96 3.09 -4.28
N LYS A 54 -12.67 3.41 -4.19
CA LYS A 54 -12.15 4.77 -4.32
C LYS A 54 -11.49 5.04 -5.68
N CYS A 55 -11.31 4.03 -6.53
CA CYS A 55 -10.73 4.24 -7.86
C CYS A 55 -11.61 5.19 -8.71
N PRO A 56 -11.03 6.14 -9.47
CA PRO A 56 -9.62 6.21 -9.88
C PRO A 56 -8.65 6.84 -8.87
N ALA A 57 -9.09 7.23 -7.66
CA ALA A 57 -8.21 7.68 -6.58
C ALA A 57 -7.45 6.52 -5.90
N CYS A 58 -6.69 5.75 -6.69
CA CYS A 58 -6.02 4.52 -6.27
C CYS A 58 -4.70 4.31 -7.05
N PHE A 59 -3.90 3.30 -6.67
CA PHE A 59 -2.57 3.07 -7.26
C PHE A 59 -2.58 2.16 -8.50
N GLY A 60 -3.65 1.37 -8.68
CA GLY A 60 -3.78 0.53 -9.86
C GLY A 60 -4.81 -0.58 -9.73
N THR A 61 -4.94 -1.38 -10.78
CA THR A 61 -5.94 -2.47 -10.89
C THR A 61 -5.43 -3.73 -11.59
N SER A 62 -4.16 -3.76 -12.03
CA SER A 62 -3.56 -4.85 -12.81
C SER A 62 -3.66 -6.21 -12.11
N TRP A 63 -3.58 -6.24 -10.78
CA TRP A 63 -3.60 -7.46 -9.98
C TRP A 63 -4.93 -7.75 -9.32
N CYS A 64 -5.96 -6.92 -9.50
CA CYS A 64 -7.23 -7.11 -8.80
C CYS A 64 -7.85 -8.50 -9.01
N ARG A 65 -7.73 -9.10 -10.19
CA ARG A 65 -8.21 -10.48 -10.42
C ARG A 65 -7.53 -11.49 -9.48
N LYS A 66 -6.23 -11.37 -9.25
CA LYS A 66 -5.46 -12.27 -8.38
C LYS A 66 -5.90 -12.13 -6.92
N PHE A 67 -6.11 -10.89 -6.46
CA PHE A 67 -6.64 -10.59 -5.13
C PHE A 67 -8.05 -11.16 -4.94
N MET A 68 -8.98 -10.83 -5.85
CA MET A 68 -10.39 -11.23 -5.75
C MET A 68 -10.60 -12.75 -5.87
N ASN A 69 -9.73 -13.45 -6.61
CA ASN A 69 -9.77 -14.91 -6.72
C ASN A 69 -9.16 -15.63 -5.51
N GLY A 70 -8.70 -14.90 -4.48
CA GLY A 70 -8.10 -15.49 -3.28
C GLY A 70 -6.72 -16.10 -3.51
N GLN A 71 -6.02 -15.73 -4.58
CA GLN A 71 -4.67 -16.23 -4.86
C GLN A 71 -3.61 -15.63 -3.93
N LEU A 72 -3.92 -14.53 -3.25
CA LEU A 72 -3.08 -13.92 -2.22
C LEU A 72 -3.70 -14.15 -0.84
N SER A 73 -2.89 -14.54 0.14
CA SER A 73 -3.31 -14.65 1.55
C SER A 73 -2.23 -14.13 2.49
N PHE A 74 -2.60 -13.52 3.62
CA PHE A 74 -1.61 -13.09 4.61
C PHE A 74 -0.82 -14.26 5.19
N GLU A 75 0.42 -13.97 5.59
CA GLU A 75 1.32 -14.98 6.14
C GLU A 75 1.43 -14.87 7.67
N GLY A 76 1.40 -16.02 8.35
CA GLY A 76 1.64 -16.13 9.79
C GLY A 76 0.81 -15.16 10.63
N TRP A 77 1.49 -14.40 11.49
CA TRP A 77 0.90 -13.37 12.36
C TRP A 77 0.31 -12.19 11.59
N GLY A 78 0.64 -11.99 10.32
CA GLY A 78 0.01 -10.98 9.46
C GLY A 78 -1.48 -11.24 9.20
N ARG A 79 -1.97 -12.44 9.54
CA ARG A 79 -3.41 -12.76 9.57
C ARG A 79 -4.13 -12.16 10.77
N LEU A 80 -3.41 -11.78 11.84
CA LEU A 80 -3.99 -11.25 13.07
C LEU A 80 -4.08 -9.73 13.03
N ARG A 81 -5.29 -9.20 12.83
CA ARG A 81 -5.55 -7.76 12.71
C ARG A 81 -5.21 -6.93 13.93
N LEU A 82 -5.22 -7.53 15.13
CA LEU A 82 -4.86 -6.84 16.37
C LEU A 82 -3.40 -6.34 16.36
N LEU A 83 -2.53 -6.92 15.52
CA LEU A 83 -1.14 -6.53 15.38
C LEU A 83 -0.92 -5.44 14.32
N ASP A 84 -1.95 -5.06 13.55
CA ASP A 84 -1.85 -4.01 12.54
C ASP A 84 -1.62 -2.61 13.16
N PHE A 85 -1.87 -2.43 14.46
CA PHE A 85 -1.53 -1.18 15.18
C PHE A 85 -0.03 -0.86 15.16
N PHE A 86 0.83 -1.89 15.14
CA PHE A 86 2.29 -1.71 15.04
C PHE A 86 2.76 -1.45 13.60
N ASN A 87 1.86 -1.50 12.62
CA ASN A 87 2.17 -1.42 11.20
C ASN A 87 1.96 0.01 10.65
N VAL A 88 2.79 0.96 11.11
CA VAL A 88 2.65 2.39 10.83
C VAL A 88 2.62 2.70 9.32
N LYS A 89 3.37 1.95 8.51
CA LYS A 89 3.45 2.09 7.04
C LYS A 89 2.53 1.14 6.26
N ASN A 90 1.65 0.38 6.94
CA ASN A 90 0.71 -0.56 6.31
C ASN A 90 1.37 -1.55 5.32
N VAL A 91 2.45 -2.20 5.77
CA VAL A 91 3.20 -3.23 5.05
C VAL A 91 2.80 -4.61 5.56
N HIS A 92 2.29 -5.47 4.68
CA HIS A 92 1.82 -6.81 5.04
C HIS A 92 2.57 -7.89 4.28
N PHE A 93 3.00 -8.92 4.99
CA PHE A 93 3.58 -10.11 4.36
C PHE A 93 2.46 -11.07 3.94
N ALA A 94 2.55 -11.56 2.71
CA ALA A 94 1.55 -12.43 2.12
C ALA A 94 2.21 -13.52 1.28
N GLN A 95 1.44 -14.57 1.01
CA GLN A 95 1.78 -15.63 0.08
C GLN A 95 0.88 -15.52 -1.14
N TYR A 96 1.49 -15.63 -2.32
CA TYR A 96 0.81 -15.68 -3.60
C TYR A 96 0.95 -17.08 -4.19
N GLY A 97 -0.17 -17.77 -4.38
CA GLY A 97 -0.23 -19.07 -5.03
C GLY A 97 -0.39 -18.93 -6.54
N GLU A 98 0.68 -19.21 -7.28
CA GLU A 98 0.59 -19.34 -8.74
C GLU A 98 0.15 -20.77 -9.07
N PRO A 99 -0.91 -20.99 -9.88
CA PRO A 99 -1.41 -22.34 -10.17
C PRO A 99 -0.39 -23.31 -10.76
N ARG A 100 0.71 -22.81 -11.35
CA ARG A 100 1.73 -23.60 -12.05
C ARG A 100 3.12 -23.57 -11.40
N GLU A 101 3.42 -22.58 -10.57
CA GLU A 101 4.78 -22.33 -10.03
C GLU A 101 4.85 -22.47 -8.50
N GLY A 102 3.73 -22.82 -7.85
CA GLY A 102 3.65 -22.94 -6.39
C GLY A 102 3.48 -21.61 -5.67
N SER A 103 3.63 -21.62 -4.35
CA SER A 103 3.45 -20.44 -3.50
C SER A 103 4.74 -19.63 -3.38
N ARG A 104 4.68 -18.33 -3.65
CA ARG A 104 5.79 -17.39 -3.42
C ARG A 104 5.41 -16.34 -2.39
N ARG A 105 6.39 -15.87 -1.61
CA ARG A 105 6.18 -14.77 -0.66
C ARG A 105 6.15 -13.44 -1.41
N VAL A 106 5.25 -12.57 -1.02
CA VAL A 106 5.08 -11.21 -1.55
C VAL A 106 4.88 -10.24 -0.40
N VAL A 107 5.19 -8.97 -0.65
CA VAL A 107 4.95 -7.88 0.30
C VAL A 107 3.89 -6.96 -0.28
N LEU A 108 2.88 -6.66 0.54
CA LEU A 108 1.76 -5.79 0.20
C LEU A 108 1.93 -4.46 0.92
N LYS A 109 1.92 -3.34 0.20
CA LYS A 109 2.09 -2.00 0.77
C LYS A 109 0.87 -1.12 0.45
N ARG A 110 0.38 -0.34 1.42
CA ARG A 110 -0.60 0.74 1.15
C ARG A 110 0.03 2.09 0.84
N LEU A 111 1.37 2.18 0.84
CA LEU A 111 2.16 3.36 0.48
C LEU A 111 1.90 4.60 1.35
N GLY A 112 1.33 4.41 2.54
CA GLY A 112 1.01 5.46 3.48
C GLY A 112 0.22 4.92 4.66
N SER A 113 0.26 5.66 5.76
CA SER A 113 -0.58 5.42 6.94
C SER A 113 -2.05 5.68 6.63
N ASN A 114 -2.94 5.17 7.48
CA ASN A 114 -4.38 5.42 7.32
C ASN A 114 -4.74 6.91 7.40
N GLN A 115 -3.96 7.68 8.17
CA GLN A 115 -4.14 9.12 8.29
C GLN A 115 -3.75 9.83 6.98
N GLU A 116 -2.57 9.57 6.43
CA GLU A 116 -2.12 10.18 5.17
C GLU A 116 -3.07 9.87 4.01
N LEU A 117 -3.58 8.63 3.95
CA LEU A 117 -4.57 8.23 2.94
C LEU A 117 -5.92 8.93 3.12
N ALA A 118 -6.31 9.24 4.35
CA ALA A 118 -7.52 10.03 4.63
C ALA A 118 -7.31 11.52 4.32
N GLU A 119 -6.13 12.06 4.58
CA GLU A 119 -5.75 13.42 4.22
C GLU A 119 -5.68 13.61 2.70
N LEU A 120 -5.20 12.60 1.96
CA LEU A 120 -5.26 12.55 0.50
C LEU A 120 -6.71 12.68 0.01
N ASP A 121 -7.63 11.91 0.59
CA ASP A 121 -9.05 11.95 0.23
C ASP A 121 -9.64 13.35 0.45
N GLN A 122 -9.34 13.95 1.60
CA GLN A 122 -9.79 15.30 1.92
C GLN A 122 -9.19 16.34 0.97
N LYS A 123 -7.92 16.23 0.61
CA LYS A 123 -7.26 17.15 -0.35
C LYS A 123 -7.90 17.06 -1.72
N ILE A 124 -8.17 15.85 -2.22
CA ILE A 124 -8.91 15.61 -3.48
C ILE A 124 -10.29 16.25 -3.41
N CYS A 125 -11.05 15.97 -2.35
CA CYS A 125 -12.40 16.51 -2.18
C CYS A 125 -12.43 18.04 -2.08
N LYS A 126 -11.52 18.64 -1.31
CA LYS A 126 -11.43 20.11 -1.15
C LYS A 126 -11.11 20.78 -2.48
N ARG A 127 -10.18 20.23 -3.27
CA ARG A 127 -9.83 20.78 -4.59
C ARG A 127 -10.97 20.64 -5.59
N ALA A 128 -11.67 19.51 -5.60
CA ALA A 128 -12.73 19.23 -6.58
C ALA A 128 -14.08 19.90 -6.26
N THR A 129 -14.39 20.12 -4.97
CA THR A 129 -15.74 20.52 -4.52
C THR A 129 -15.77 21.64 -3.47
N GLY A 130 -14.62 22.05 -2.94
CA GLY A 130 -14.52 22.96 -1.79
C GLY A 130 -14.88 22.32 -0.44
N ARG A 131 -15.32 21.06 -0.41
CA ARG A 131 -15.78 20.36 0.81
C ARG A 131 -14.77 19.30 1.28
N PRO A 132 -14.69 19.00 2.59
CA PRO A 132 -13.76 17.99 3.12
C PRO A 132 -14.18 16.54 2.81
N ARG A 133 -15.45 16.31 2.45
CA ARG A 133 -15.98 15.00 2.08
C ARG A 133 -16.77 15.11 0.78
N CYS A 134 -16.61 14.12 -0.07
CA CYS A 134 -17.21 14.05 -1.40
C CYS A 134 -17.23 12.61 -1.90
N ASP A 135 -17.93 12.36 -2.99
CA ASP A 135 -17.72 11.13 -3.78
C ASP A 135 -16.38 11.24 -4.52
N LEU A 136 -15.38 10.48 -4.05
CA LEU A 136 -14.04 10.49 -4.63
C LEU A 136 -14.02 10.07 -6.09
N ILE A 137 -14.91 9.16 -6.50
CA ILE A 137 -14.96 8.66 -7.88
C ILE A 137 -15.27 9.83 -8.81
N GLN A 138 -16.28 10.63 -8.47
CA GLN A 138 -16.67 11.80 -9.24
C GLN A 138 -15.69 12.97 -9.07
N ALA A 139 -15.15 13.15 -7.88
CA ALA A 139 -14.25 14.26 -7.57
C ALA A 139 -12.94 14.19 -8.36
N MET A 140 -12.40 12.99 -8.59
CA MET A 140 -11.16 12.82 -9.37
C MET A 140 -11.24 13.44 -10.77
N TYR A 141 -12.37 13.30 -11.45
CA TYR A 141 -12.60 13.89 -12.78
C TYR A 141 -12.62 15.43 -12.79
N LYS A 142 -12.72 16.06 -11.61
CA LYS A 142 -12.68 17.52 -11.44
C LYS A 142 -11.32 18.03 -10.97
N THR A 143 -10.36 17.14 -10.71
CA THR A 143 -9.00 17.50 -10.28
C THR A 143 -8.07 17.72 -11.47
N ASP A 144 -6.92 18.37 -11.24
CA ASP A 144 -5.90 18.58 -12.26
C ASP A 144 -5.36 17.27 -12.86
N PHE A 145 -5.47 16.15 -12.12
CA PHE A 145 -5.14 14.82 -12.63
C PHE A 145 -5.98 14.39 -13.84
N ALA A 146 -7.21 14.90 -13.94
CA ALA A 146 -8.08 14.70 -15.09
C ALA A 146 -7.85 15.74 -16.20
N ARG A 147 -7.45 16.96 -15.81
CA ARG A 147 -7.32 18.14 -16.68
C ARG A 147 -6.07 18.17 -17.54
N LEU A 148 -5.09 17.29 -17.28
CA LEU A 148 -3.98 17.06 -18.21
C LEU A 148 -4.53 16.46 -19.51
N ASN A 149 -5.08 17.32 -20.36
CA ASN A 149 -5.93 17.02 -21.52
C ASN A 149 -5.30 15.97 -22.43
N GLY A 150 -6.13 15.22 -23.15
CA GLY A 150 -5.70 14.27 -24.18
C GLY A 150 -4.86 14.88 -25.32
N ASP A 151 -4.79 16.22 -25.40
CA ASP A 151 -3.90 16.96 -26.30
C ASP A 151 -2.44 16.97 -25.82
N VAL A 152 -2.20 16.84 -24.52
CA VAL A 152 -0.87 16.71 -23.93
C VAL A 152 -0.36 15.30 -24.24
N ARG A 153 0.39 15.19 -25.34
CA ARG A 153 0.95 13.92 -25.81
C ARG A 153 1.99 13.33 -24.84
N LEU A 154 2.66 14.18 -24.06
CA LEU A 154 3.82 13.84 -23.24
C LEU A 154 3.69 14.41 -21.84
N LEU A 155 4.17 13.66 -20.85
CA LEU A 155 4.36 14.21 -19.51
C LEU A 155 5.62 15.09 -19.53
N THR A 156 5.48 16.37 -19.24
CA THR A 156 6.57 17.35 -19.34
C THR A 156 7.02 17.86 -17.96
N PRO A 157 8.29 18.30 -17.80
CA PRO A 157 8.84 18.78 -16.52
C PRO A 157 8.00 19.86 -15.85
N ASP A 158 7.56 20.86 -16.61
CA ASP A 158 6.78 22.02 -16.16
C ASP A 158 5.45 21.65 -15.48
N VAL A 159 4.90 20.47 -15.82
CA VAL A 159 3.65 19.99 -15.24
C VAL A 159 3.86 19.41 -13.85
N VAL A 160 4.95 18.67 -13.64
CA VAL A 160 5.12 17.78 -12.47
C VAL A 160 6.24 18.21 -11.52
N GLU A 161 7.00 19.25 -11.87
CA GLU A 161 8.07 19.76 -11.03
C GLU A 161 7.59 20.06 -9.61
N GLY A 162 8.29 19.50 -8.63
CA GLY A 162 7.99 19.68 -7.21
C GLY A 162 6.80 18.88 -6.67
N TRP A 163 6.18 18.00 -7.45
CA TRP A 163 5.05 17.18 -6.96
C TRP A 163 5.46 16.12 -5.92
N SER A 164 6.66 15.56 -6.06
CA SER A 164 7.26 14.62 -5.12
C SER A 164 8.78 14.66 -5.21
N ASP A 165 9.46 14.00 -4.27
CA ASP A 165 10.93 13.92 -4.24
C ASP A 165 11.50 13.33 -5.55
N LEU A 166 10.76 12.45 -6.25
CA LEU A 166 11.17 11.87 -7.54
C LEU A 166 11.22 12.90 -8.67
N VAL A 167 10.36 13.92 -8.62
CA VAL A 167 10.22 14.96 -9.65
C VAL A 167 10.53 16.34 -9.08
N HIS A 168 11.41 16.42 -8.08
CA HIS A 168 11.93 17.70 -7.60
C HIS A 168 12.79 18.39 -8.69
N CYS A 169 13.57 17.61 -9.44
CA CYS A 169 14.32 18.06 -10.62
C CYS A 169 14.05 17.12 -11.81
N PRO A 170 12.86 17.20 -12.46
CA PRO A 170 12.47 16.23 -13.47
C PRO A 170 13.22 16.46 -14.80
N SER A 171 13.60 15.36 -15.47
CA SER A 171 14.09 15.40 -16.86
C SER A 171 13.08 14.72 -17.77
N GLN A 172 12.97 15.17 -19.03
CA GLN A 172 12.07 14.53 -20.00
C GLN A 172 12.32 13.02 -20.12
N ARG A 173 13.60 12.61 -20.10
CA ARG A 173 13.99 11.19 -20.13
C ARG A 173 13.46 10.37 -18.95
N LEU A 174 13.41 10.97 -17.75
CA LEU A 174 12.82 10.31 -16.58
C LEU A 174 11.31 10.15 -16.76
N LEU A 175 10.62 11.21 -17.20
CA LEU A 175 9.17 11.19 -17.43
C LEU A 175 8.77 10.21 -18.52
N ASP A 176 9.51 10.17 -19.63
CA ASP A 176 9.30 9.19 -20.70
C ASP A 176 9.49 7.76 -20.20
N ARG A 177 10.49 7.53 -19.33
CA ARG A 177 10.72 6.21 -18.70
C ARG A 177 9.56 5.83 -17.78
N LEU A 178 9.04 6.78 -16.99
CA LEU A 178 7.89 6.57 -16.10
C LEU A 178 6.65 6.12 -16.87
N VAL A 179 6.28 6.85 -17.92
CA VAL A 179 5.11 6.51 -18.74
C VAL A 179 5.32 5.18 -19.46
N ARG A 180 6.51 4.98 -20.04
CA ARG A 180 6.86 3.75 -20.78
C ARG A 180 6.81 2.49 -19.95
N ARG A 181 7.24 2.56 -18.69
CA ARG A 181 7.32 1.42 -17.77
C ARG A 181 6.10 1.25 -16.88
N TYR A 182 5.08 2.09 -17.05
CA TYR A 182 3.87 2.01 -16.24
C TYR A 182 3.14 0.67 -16.50
N ALA A 183 3.09 -0.17 -15.48
CA ALA A 183 2.64 -1.56 -15.54
C ALA A 183 1.13 -1.74 -15.27
N GLU A 184 0.42 -0.65 -14.95
CA GLU A 184 -1.03 -0.66 -14.71
C GLU A 184 -1.86 -0.46 -15.98
N THR A 185 -1.20 -0.37 -17.15
CA THR A 185 -1.84 -0.36 -18.45
C THR A 185 -1.52 -1.63 -19.23
N LYS A 186 -2.39 -2.00 -20.19
CA LYS A 186 -2.12 -3.08 -21.13
C LYS A 186 -1.17 -2.67 -22.24
N ASP A 187 -1.12 -1.38 -22.56
CA ASP A 187 -0.33 -0.82 -23.66
C ASP A 187 1.02 -0.30 -23.17
N SER A 188 1.65 -1.06 -22.26
CA SER A 188 2.99 -0.75 -21.72
C SER A 188 4.02 -0.69 -22.86
N GLY A 189 4.96 0.27 -22.80
CA GLY A 189 6.01 0.45 -23.81
C GLY A 189 5.92 1.74 -24.63
N SER A 190 4.77 2.42 -24.60
CA SER A 190 4.60 3.78 -25.13
C SER A 190 4.93 4.83 -24.08
N PHE A 191 5.61 5.91 -24.48
CA PHE A 191 5.85 7.08 -23.63
C PHE A 191 4.76 8.16 -23.79
N LEU A 192 3.74 7.91 -24.63
CA LEU A 192 2.68 8.87 -24.91
C LEU A 192 1.53 8.70 -23.92
N LEU A 193 1.16 9.78 -23.22
CA LEU A 193 0.05 9.78 -22.26
C LEU A 193 -1.30 9.47 -22.92
N LYS A 194 -1.46 9.81 -24.21
CA LYS A 194 -2.70 9.55 -24.97
C LYS A 194 -3.05 8.06 -25.10
N ASN A 195 -2.07 7.17 -24.91
CA ASN A 195 -2.30 5.72 -24.97
C ASN A 195 -2.82 5.17 -23.65
N LEU A 196 -2.70 5.93 -22.55
CA LEU A 196 -3.28 5.56 -21.27
C LEU A 196 -4.75 5.94 -21.27
N LYS A 197 -5.58 5.06 -20.71
CA LYS A 197 -6.97 5.43 -20.40
C LYS A 197 -6.98 6.55 -19.37
N ASP A 198 -8.03 7.35 -19.35
CA ASP A 198 -8.19 8.46 -18.39
C ASP A 198 -7.97 8.02 -16.95
N THR A 199 -8.51 6.86 -16.57
CA THR A 199 -8.32 6.30 -15.22
C THR A 199 -6.88 5.88 -14.95
N GLU A 200 -6.19 5.31 -15.93
CA GLU A 200 -4.78 4.87 -15.81
C GLU A 200 -3.85 6.08 -15.68
N ARG A 201 -4.12 7.15 -16.45
CA ARG A 201 -3.44 8.44 -16.38
C ARG A 201 -3.64 9.12 -15.02
N MET A 202 -4.87 9.15 -14.50
CA MET A 202 -5.15 9.68 -13.16
C MET A 202 -4.42 8.89 -12.07
N GLN A 203 -4.37 7.56 -12.17
CA GLN A 203 -3.66 6.69 -11.23
C GLN A 203 -2.14 6.94 -11.27
N LEU A 204 -1.55 7.08 -12.47
CA LEU A 204 -0.14 7.41 -12.63
C LEU A 204 0.20 8.74 -11.95
N LEU A 205 -0.56 9.79 -12.25
CA LEU A 205 -0.33 11.14 -11.72
C LEU A 205 -0.57 11.23 -10.21
N LEU A 206 -1.61 10.55 -9.71
CA LEU A 206 -1.87 10.44 -8.28
C LEU A 206 -0.72 9.74 -7.56
N THR A 207 -0.24 8.63 -8.12
CA THR A 207 0.88 7.87 -7.54
C THR A 207 2.14 8.73 -7.54
N LEU A 208 2.43 9.42 -8.65
CA LEU A 208 3.58 10.32 -8.75
C LEU A 208 3.56 11.44 -7.70
N ALA A 209 2.38 12.01 -7.45
CA ALA A 209 2.20 13.11 -6.49
C ALA A 209 2.13 12.64 -5.02
N PHE A 210 1.57 11.46 -4.75
CA PHE A 210 1.35 10.99 -3.38
C PHE A 210 2.53 10.16 -2.85
N ASN A 211 2.89 9.10 -3.57
CA ASN A 211 4.01 8.24 -3.19
C ASN A 211 4.61 7.61 -4.46
N PRO A 212 5.76 8.12 -4.95
CA PRO A 212 6.35 7.67 -6.20
C PRO A 212 7.06 6.31 -6.10
N GLU A 213 7.13 5.68 -4.93
CA GLU A 213 7.81 4.38 -4.73
C GLU A 213 7.42 3.34 -5.79
N PRO A 214 6.12 3.05 -6.08
CA PRO A 214 5.77 2.04 -7.08
C PRO A 214 6.28 2.39 -8.48
N LEU A 215 6.38 3.68 -8.81
CA LEU A 215 6.85 4.12 -10.12
C LEU A 215 8.37 3.94 -10.24
N VAL A 216 9.11 4.15 -9.15
CA VAL A 216 10.55 3.83 -9.07
C VAL A 216 10.75 2.33 -9.28
N LEU A 217 9.99 1.47 -8.57
CA LEU A 217 10.08 0.01 -8.70
C LEU A 217 9.76 -0.48 -10.13
N GLN A 218 8.82 0.19 -10.82
CA GLN A 218 8.48 -0.12 -12.21
C GLN A 218 9.56 0.35 -13.19
N CYS A 219 10.17 1.52 -12.94
CA CYS A 219 11.20 2.08 -13.81
C CYS A 219 12.55 1.40 -13.69
N PHE A 220 12.89 0.91 -12.51
CA PHE A 220 14.21 0.39 -12.17
C PHE A 220 14.09 -1.03 -11.60
N PRO A 221 13.64 -2.00 -12.39
CA PRO A 221 13.34 -3.34 -11.89
C PRO A 221 14.64 -4.13 -11.65
N SER A 222 14.58 -5.08 -10.70
CA SER A 222 15.76 -5.88 -10.31
C SER A 222 16.30 -6.78 -11.41
N ASP A 223 15.48 -7.17 -12.38
CA ASP A 223 15.92 -7.97 -13.53
C ASP A 223 16.79 -7.18 -14.52
N GLU A 224 16.86 -5.86 -14.40
CA GLU A 224 17.80 -4.98 -15.11
C GLU A 224 19.04 -4.62 -14.26
N GLY A 225 19.24 -5.29 -13.12
CA GLY A 225 20.39 -5.08 -12.23
C GLY A 225 20.22 -3.94 -11.22
N TRP A 226 19.04 -3.34 -11.10
CA TRP A 226 18.76 -2.31 -10.09
C TRP A 226 18.51 -2.92 -8.71
N PRO A 227 18.88 -2.24 -7.61
CA PRO A 227 18.77 -2.76 -6.25
C PRO A 227 17.35 -2.62 -5.65
N PHE A 228 16.30 -2.62 -6.46
CA PHE A 228 14.93 -2.35 -6.02
C PHE A 228 14.03 -3.59 -6.05
N ALA A 229 12.95 -3.55 -5.27
CA ALA A 229 11.92 -4.57 -5.30
C ALA A 229 11.30 -4.72 -6.70
N LYS A 230 11.01 -5.97 -7.12
CA LYS A 230 10.25 -6.18 -8.35
C LYS A 230 8.79 -5.84 -8.10
N TYR A 231 8.30 -4.81 -8.79
CA TYR A 231 6.87 -4.49 -8.82
C TYR A 231 6.10 -5.64 -9.47
N LEU A 232 5.06 -6.13 -8.80
CA LEU A 232 4.23 -7.21 -9.30
C LEU A 232 2.92 -6.68 -9.90
N GLY A 233 2.28 -5.74 -9.20
CA GLY A 233 1.03 -5.11 -9.62
C GLY A 233 0.32 -4.43 -8.46
N ALA A 234 -0.87 -3.87 -8.72
CA ALA A 234 -1.69 -3.23 -7.71
C ALA A 234 -3.17 -3.64 -7.78
N CYS A 235 -3.87 -3.48 -6.66
CA CYS A 235 -5.32 -3.44 -6.62
C CYS A 235 -5.83 -2.40 -5.63
N GLY A 236 -6.55 -1.40 -6.15
CA GLY A 236 -7.02 -0.29 -5.34
C GLY A 236 -5.83 0.47 -4.75
N ARG A 237 -5.79 0.64 -3.44
CA ARG A 237 -4.70 1.32 -2.71
C ARG A 237 -3.68 0.34 -2.13
N MET A 238 -3.55 -0.85 -2.71
CA MET A 238 -2.59 -1.85 -2.28
C MET A 238 -1.70 -2.26 -3.44
N VAL A 239 -0.39 -2.12 -3.24
CA VAL A 239 0.65 -2.53 -4.18
C VAL A 239 1.26 -3.84 -3.72
N ALA A 240 1.52 -4.76 -4.65
CA ALA A 240 2.23 -6.00 -4.42
C ALA A 240 3.64 -5.93 -5.01
N VAL A 241 4.64 -6.32 -4.22
CA VAL A 241 6.05 -6.39 -4.61
C VAL A 241 6.65 -7.74 -4.22
N ASN A 242 7.72 -8.15 -4.90
CA ASN A 242 8.40 -9.41 -4.59
C ASN A 242 9.12 -9.36 -3.24
N TYR A 243 9.05 -10.44 -2.46
CA TYR A 243 9.62 -10.50 -1.10
C TYR A 243 11.15 -10.39 -1.08
N MET A 244 11.86 -11.11 -1.97
CA MET A 244 13.32 -11.20 -1.94
C MET A 244 14.01 -9.84 -2.10
N SER A 245 13.38 -8.90 -2.80
CA SER A 245 13.90 -7.55 -3.04
C SER A 245 13.17 -6.46 -2.23
N ALA A 246 12.12 -6.83 -1.50
CA ALA A 246 11.46 -5.95 -0.54
C ALA A 246 12.25 -5.79 0.77
N LEU A 247 13.03 -6.80 1.19
CA LEU A 247 13.87 -6.70 2.40
C LEU A 247 14.99 -5.66 2.25
N THR A 248 15.60 -5.57 1.07
CA THR A 248 16.58 -4.53 0.74
C THR A 248 15.93 -3.15 0.67
N THR A 249 14.71 -3.05 0.15
CA THR A 249 13.97 -1.78 0.08
C THR A 249 13.45 -1.35 1.46
N LEU A 250 13.01 -2.28 2.31
CA LEU A 250 12.56 -2.01 3.69
C LEU A 250 13.69 -1.48 4.57
N LEU A 251 14.93 -1.91 4.34
CA LEU A 251 16.11 -1.34 5.01
C LEU A 251 16.33 0.11 4.57
N LEU A 252 16.18 0.41 3.28
CA LEU A 252 16.24 1.80 2.76
C LEU A 252 15.08 2.66 3.31
N ASP A 253 13.87 2.12 3.41
CA ASP A 253 12.68 2.82 3.96
C ASP A 253 12.76 3.07 5.48
N LEU A 254 13.58 2.31 6.20
CA LEU A 254 13.86 2.49 7.63
C LEU A 254 15.03 3.46 7.88
N GLU A 255 16.01 3.51 6.97
CA GLU A 255 17.13 4.46 7.03
C GLU A 255 16.73 5.87 6.54
N MET A 256 15.84 5.97 5.55
CA MET A 256 15.34 7.25 5.02
C MET A 256 14.15 7.83 5.80
N GLY A 257 14.18 7.74 7.13
CA GLY A 257 13.12 8.25 8.01
C GLY A 257 12.66 9.67 7.67
N LYS A 258 11.49 9.78 7.04
CA LYS A 258 10.52 10.85 7.25
C LYS A 258 9.39 10.25 8.07
#